data_AF-A0A3N1ZRQ5-F1
#
_entry.id   AF-A0A3N1ZRQ5-F1
#
_cell.length_a   1.000
_cell.length_b   1.000
_cell.length_c   1.000
_cell.angle_alpha   90.00
_cell.angle_beta   90.00
_cell.angle_gamma   90.00
#
_symmetry.space_group_name_H-M   'P 1'
#
loop_
_entity.id
_entity.type
_entity.pdbx_description
1 polymer ?
#
loop_
_entity_poly.entity_id
_entity_poly.type
_entity_poly.pdbx_seq_one_letter_code
_entity_poly.pdbx_strand_id
1 'polypeptide(L)'
;MARLQQQRERESAVTDLAVRVQVELRTGAKALADAEARAGALIEEMVTVHGLTATQVAEWCAGGLSVRELGRLRRLTVPTRDDH
;
A
#
# COMPACT_ATOMS: atom_id res chain seq x y z
N MET A 1 -29.44 28.07 23.85
CA MET A 1 -29.85 27.36 22.62
C MET A 1 -28.84 27.54 21.49
N ALA A 2 -28.64 28.75 20.94
CA ALA A 2 -27.80 28.98 19.73
C ALA A 2 -26.33 28.48 19.80
N ARG A 3 -25.64 28.64 20.95
CA ARG A 3 -24.24 28.16 21.10
C ARG A 3 -24.09 26.64 21.06
N LEU A 4 -25.08 25.90 21.57
CA LEU A 4 -25.06 24.44 21.55
C LEU A 4 -25.32 23.90 20.14
N GLN A 5 -26.19 24.55 19.39
CA GLN A 5 -26.51 24.19 18.01
C GLN A 5 -25.29 24.40 17.09
N GLN A 6 -24.65 25.56 17.21
CA GLN A 6 -23.43 25.87 16.46
C GLN A 6 -22.27 24.93 16.81
N GLN A 7 -22.13 24.52 18.08
CA GLN A 7 -21.15 23.52 18.48
C GLN A 7 -21.44 22.16 17.83
N ARG A 8 -22.69 21.70 17.83
CA ARG A 8 -23.09 20.43 17.20
C ARG A 8 -22.88 20.43 15.69
N GLU A 9 -23.21 21.52 15.01
CA GLU A 9 -22.98 21.67 13.57
C GLU A 9 -21.48 21.62 13.24
N ARG A 10 -20.65 22.30 14.04
CA ARG A 10 -19.19 22.23 13.90
C ARG A 10 -18.65 20.83 14.17
N GLU A 11 -19.13 20.17 15.21
CA GLU A 11 -18.71 18.82 15.57
C GLU A 11 -19.08 17.80 14.49
N SER A 12 -20.28 17.92 13.91
CA SER A 12 -20.70 17.11 12.77
C SER A 12 -19.80 17.36 11.55
N ALA A 13 -19.56 18.63 11.19
CA ALA A 13 -18.72 18.97 10.05
C ALA A 13 -17.28 18.48 10.20
N VAL A 14 -16.70 18.59 11.41
CA VAL A 14 -15.35 18.07 11.69
C VAL A 14 -15.32 16.54 11.65
N THR A 15 -16.36 15.87 12.15
CA THR A 15 -16.48 14.41 12.11
C THR A 15 -16.53 13.91 10.67
N ASP A 16 -17.33 14.56 9.80
CA ASP A 16 -17.41 14.20 8.38
C ASP A 16 -16.06 14.39 7.68
N LEU A 17 -15.34 15.48 7.97
CA LEU A 17 -14.00 15.70 7.45
C LEU A 17 -13.02 14.61 7.93
N ALA A 18 -13.07 14.24 9.21
CA ALA A 18 -12.22 13.19 9.77
C ALA A 18 -12.48 11.83 9.10
N VAL A 19 -13.75 11.48 8.86
CA VAL A 19 -14.12 10.26 8.13
C VAL A 19 -13.56 10.29 6.71
N ARG A 20 -13.73 11.42 5.99
CA ARG A 20 -13.20 11.56 4.62
C ARG A 20 -11.68 11.43 4.57
N VAL A 21 -10.95 12.06 5.50
CA VAL A 21 -9.50 11.91 5.61
C VAL A 21 -9.12 10.44 5.78
N GLN A 22 -9.79 9.71 6.67
CA GLN A 22 -9.49 8.29 6.87
C GLN A 22 -9.81 7.43 5.64
N VAL A 23 -10.87 7.75 4.90
CA VAL A 23 -11.20 7.06 3.65
C VAL A 23 -10.12 7.28 2.59
N GLU A 24 -9.64 8.51 2.41
CA GLU A 24 -8.57 8.81 1.45
C GLU A 24 -7.27 8.09 1.82
N LEU A 25 -6.89 8.09 3.11
CA LEU A 25 -5.70 7.38 3.59
C LEU A 25 -5.80 5.87 3.38
N ARG A 26 -6.97 5.26 3.66
CA ARG A 26 -7.19 3.83 3.43
C ARG A 26 -7.18 3.48 1.95
N THR A 27 -7.77 4.33 1.11
CA THR A 27 -7.76 4.16 -0.35
C THR A 27 -6.34 4.19 -0.89
N GLY A 28 -5.54 5.17 -0.47
CA GLY A 28 -4.12 5.27 -0.83
C GLY A 28 -3.32 4.07 -0.35
N ALA A 29 -3.52 3.64 0.91
CA ALA A 29 -2.84 2.47 1.47
C ALA A 29 -3.17 1.18 0.69
N LYS A 30 -4.44 0.99 0.31
CA LYS A 30 -4.86 -0.14 -0.52
C LYS A 30 -4.23 -0.09 -1.91
N ALA A 31 -4.27 1.06 -2.57
CA ALA A 31 -3.68 1.24 -3.88
C ALA A 31 -2.17 0.96 -3.88
N LEU A 32 -1.46 1.37 -2.81
CA LEU A 32 -0.05 1.08 -2.62
C LEU A 32 0.18 -0.43 -2.40
N ALA A 33 -0.59 -1.07 -1.52
CA ALA A 33 -0.47 -2.51 -1.27
C ALA A 33 -0.70 -3.33 -2.55
N ASP A 34 -1.70 -2.97 -3.34
CA ASP A 34 -1.98 -3.61 -4.63
C ASP A 34 -0.82 -3.42 -5.63
N ALA A 35 -0.19 -2.25 -5.64
CA ALA A 35 0.97 -1.98 -6.48
C ALA A 35 2.20 -2.78 -6.03
N GLU A 36 2.44 -2.87 -4.72
CA GLU A 36 3.53 -3.66 -4.14
C GLU A 36 3.35 -5.15 -4.43
N ALA A 37 2.12 -5.68 -4.35
CA ALA A 37 1.83 -7.07 -4.68
C ALA A 37 2.11 -7.38 -6.16
N ARG A 38 1.67 -6.49 -7.08
CA ARG A 38 1.99 -6.63 -8.51
C ARG A 38 3.49 -6.55 -8.78
N ALA A 39 4.21 -5.65 -8.11
CA ALA A 39 5.67 -5.58 -8.20
C ALA A 39 6.33 -6.87 -7.70
N GLY A 40 5.84 -7.44 -6.59
CA GLY A 40 6.28 -8.75 -6.08
C GLY A 40 6.12 -9.87 -7.09
N ALA A 41 4.97 -9.92 -7.78
CA ALA A 41 4.71 -10.90 -8.83
C ALA A 41 5.66 -10.77 -10.02
N LEU A 42 5.95 -9.54 -10.46
CA LEU A 42 6.93 -9.29 -11.54
C LEU A 42 8.34 -9.73 -11.11
N ILE A 43 8.73 -9.47 -9.87
CA ILE A 43 10.01 -9.93 -9.33
C ILE A 43 10.06 -11.48 -9.30
N GLU A 44 8.97 -12.13 -8.89
CA GLU A 44 8.89 -13.59 -8.89
C GLU A 44 9.03 -14.16 -10.31
N GLU A 45 8.39 -13.55 -11.31
CA GLU A 45 8.53 -13.93 -12.72
C GLU A 45 9.98 -13.79 -13.20
N MET A 46 10.64 -12.67 -12.90
CA MET A 46 12.06 -12.47 -13.21
C MET A 46 12.96 -13.57 -12.61
N VAL A 47 12.68 -14.01 -11.39
CA VAL A 47 13.47 -15.04 -10.71
C VAL A 47 13.13 -16.45 -11.25
N THR A 48 11.86 -16.78 -11.39
CA THR A 48 11.38 -18.14 -11.68
C THR A 48 11.39 -18.48 -13.16
N VAL A 49 11.00 -17.54 -14.02
CA VAL A 49 10.91 -17.74 -15.48
C VAL A 49 12.25 -17.43 -16.14
N HIS A 50 12.89 -16.33 -15.71
CA HIS A 50 14.13 -15.87 -16.33
C HIS A 50 15.40 -16.28 -15.56
N GLY A 51 15.27 -16.94 -14.41
CA GLY A 51 16.40 -17.50 -13.65
C GLY A 51 17.30 -16.45 -13.01
N LEU A 52 16.84 -15.20 -12.88
CA LEU A 52 17.63 -14.11 -12.34
C LEU A 52 17.82 -14.25 -10.82
N THR A 53 19.02 -13.93 -10.34
CA THR A 53 19.27 -13.79 -8.90
C THR A 53 18.71 -12.47 -8.38
N ALA A 54 18.47 -12.38 -7.07
CA ALA A 54 17.95 -11.14 -6.46
C ALA A 54 18.87 -9.92 -6.69
N THR A 55 20.19 -10.12 -6.75
CA THR A 55 21.15 -9.06 -7.07
C THR A 55 20.99 -8.56 -8.51
N GLN A 56 20.84 -9.48 -9.48
CA GLN A 56 20.61 -9.10 -10.87
C GLN A 56 19.28 -8.38 -11.05
N VAL A 57 18.22 -8.82 -10.38
CA VAL A 57 16.94 -8.10 -10.39
C VAL A 57 17.11 -6.67 -9.85
N ALA A 58 17.85 -6.49 -8.75
CA ALA A 58 18.12 -5.16 -8.19
C ALA A 58 18.90 -4.25 -9.15
N GLU A 59 19.87 -4.82 -9.88
CA GLU A 59 20.62 -4.11 -10.92
C GLU A 59 19.71 -3.69 -12.09
N TRP A 60 18.83 -4.58 -12.56
CA TRP A 60 17.84 -4.27 -13.61
C TRP A 60 16.82 -3.21 -13.18
N CYS A 61 16.48 -3.15 -11.89
CA CYS A 61 15.66 -2.08 -11.32
C CYS A 61 16.43 -0.75 -11.12
N ALA A 62 17.59 -0.59 -11.77
CA ALA A 62 18.44 0.61 -11.75
C ALA A 62 18.81 1.10 -10.34
N GLY A 63 18.94 0.19 -9.38
CA GLY A 63 19.22 0.52 -7.98
C GLY A 63 18.05 1.20 -7.24
N GLY A 64 16.86 1.29 -7.85
CA GLY A 64 15.66 1.82 -7.21
C GLY A 64 15.08 0.90 -6.12
N LEU A 65 15.56 -0.35 -6.04
CA LEU A 65 15.15 -1.33 -5.04
C LEU A 65 16.37 -2.04 -4.46
N SER A 66 16.51 -2.05 -3.14
CA SER A 66 17.50 -2.89 -2.47
C SER A 66 17.09 -4.36 -2.49
N VAL A 67 18.06 -5.28 -2.35
CA VAL A 67 17.81 -6.72 -2.21
C VAL A 67 16.82 -7.02 -1.07
N ARG A 68 16.87 -6.22 0.01
CA ARG A 68 15.94 -6.34 1.14
C ARG A 68 14.50 -5.99 0.75
N GLU A 69 14.31 -4.96 -0.05
CA GLU A 69 12.99 -4.54 -0.55
C GLU A 69 12.43 -5.55 -1.55
N LEU A 70 13.26 -6.09 -2.46
CA LEU A 70 12.85 -7.19 -3.34
C LEU A 70 12.35 -8.39 -2.53
N GLY A 71 13.09 -8.79 -1.50
CA GLY A 71 12.67 -9.86 -0.59
C GLY A 71 11.38 -9.54 0.18
N ARG A 72 11.13 -8.28 0.52
CA ARG A 72 9.86 -7.85 1.14
C ARG A 72 8.70 -8.00 0.15
N LEU A 73 8.84 -7.47 -1.06
CA LEU A 73 7.80 -7.49 -2.09
C LEU A 73 7.44 -8.91 -2.53
N ARG A 74 8.43 -9.80 -2.70
CA ARG A 74 8.20 -11.22 -3.02
C ARG A 74 7.37 -11.95 -1.95
N ARG A 75 7.45 -11.54 -0.68
CA ARG A 75 6.64 -12.14 0.38
C ARG A 75 5.18 -11.69 0.34
N LEU A 76 4.88 -10.53 -0.25
CA LEU A 76 3.51 -10.02 -0.38
C LEU A 76 2.71 -10.75 -1.46
N THR A 77 3.39 -11.47 -2.36
CA THR A 77 2.78 -12.34 -3.38
C THR A 77 2.14 -13.60 -2.80
N VAL A 78 2.45 -13.97 -1.56
CA VAL A 78 1.65 -14.94 -0.82
C VAL A 78 0.35 -14.23 -0.48
N PRO A 79 -0.82 -14.67 -0.98
CA PRO A 79 -2.07 -14.04 -0.64
C PRO A 79 -2.22 -14.10 0.87
N THR A 80 -2.03 -12.96 1.52
CA THR A 80 -2.57 -12.77 2.85
C THR A 80 -4.07 -12.85 2.62
N ARG A 81 -4.66 -14.01 2.91
CA ARG A 81 -6.11 -14.16 2.98
C ARG A 81 -6.60 -12.99 3.81
N ASP A 82 -7.32 -12.10 3.15
CA ASP A 82 -8.02 -11.00 3.78
C ASP A 82 -9.10 -11.65 4.67
N ASP A 83 -8.74 -11.92 5.93
CA ASP A 83 -9.69 -12.18 7.01
C ASP A 83 -10.13 -10.81 7.53
N HIS A 84 -11.18 -10.25 6.91
CA HIS A 84 -12.07 -9.30 7.56
C HIS A 84 -13.50 -9.37 7.02
#